data_AF-A0A3D2IEF3-F1
#
_entry.id   AF-A0A3D2IEF3-F1
#
_cell.length_a   1.000
_cell.length_b   1.000
_cell.length_c   1.000
_cell.angle_alpha   90.00
_cell.angle_beta   90.00
_cell.angle_gamma   90.00
#
_symmetry.space_group_name_H-M   'P 1'
#
loop_
_entity.id
_entity.type
_entity.pdbx_description
1 polymer ?
#
loop_
_entity_poly.entity_id
_entity_poly.type
_entity_poly.pdbx_seq_one_letter_code
_entity_poly.pdbx_strand_id
1 'polypeptide(L)'
;EYIVTYTGFDLSDQNRPGQQTYKLLFEPLPLGSGDPFYMYPEVYPMLATSTQDNVQWSVDPDVRSGLISDIYLYVAGSSFIKQRNDMIARRANVDPVDGMDSSTPETQTIQFEKGEIITVGGFEMNFINYAMEDTTKLPPNTKIGVRAQIQLTHLASSQQYLVEPLFALYNDEEGKTFVFAPPVELPGHDLTFSFSKVYPESGEIDLTITGLDEEYESEWILVVAEQKPFISVVWLGTFLLMIGFSVSIFRHWGRERKK
;
A
#
# COMPACT_ATOMS: atom_id res chain seq x y z
N GLU A 1 -3.18 16.64 26.25
CA GLU A 1 -2.22 15.56 25.88
C GLU A 1 -3.03 14.46 25.22
N TYR A 2 -2.46 13.74 24.25
CA TYR A 2 -3.18 12.74 23.46
C TYR A 2 -2.36 11.47 23.36
N ILE A 3 -3.04 10.32 23.42
CA ILE A 3 -2.49 9.06 22.88
C ILE A 3 -2.81 9.03 21.39
N VAL A 4 -1.82 8.69 20.58
CA VAL A 4 -1.96 8.55 19.13
C VAL A 4 -1.74 7.10 18.75
N THR A 5 -2.73 6.49 18.11
CA THR A 5 -2.68 5.10 17.66
C THR A 5 -2.79 5.03 16.15
N TYR A 6 -1.80 4.41 15.51
CA TYR A 6 -1.84 4.10 14.09
C TYR A 6 -2.76 2.89 13.85
N THR A 7 -3.72 3.02 12.94
CA THR A 7 -4.73 1.99 12.67
C THR A 7 -4.65 1.37 11.27
N GLY A 8 -3.66 1.79 10.46
CA GLY A 8 -3.51 1.37 9.07
C GLY A 8 -3.63 2.54 8.09
N PHE A 9 -3.62 2.21 6.80
CA PHE A 9 -3.76 3.18 5.72
C PHE A 9 -4.61 2.63 4.59
N ASP A 10 -5.14 3.52 3.74
CA ASP A 10 -5.81 3.16 2.50
C ASP A 10 -4.94 3.57 1.30
N LEU A 11 -4.97 2.77 0.24
CA LEU A 11 -4.31 3.04 -1.04
C LEU A 11 -5.38 3.35 -2.09
N SER A 12 -5.37 4.59 -2.58
CA SER A 12 -6.31 5.05 -3.60
C SER A 12 -5.56 5.51 -4.84
N ASP A 13 -6.09 5.12 -6.00
CA ASP A 13 -5.65 5.60 -7.31
C ASP A 13 -6.65 6.57 -7.95
N GLN A 14 -7.73 6.95 -7.25
CA GLN A 14 -8.82 7.74 -7.85
C GLN A 14 -8.44 9.20 -8.12
N ASN A 15 -7.91 9.87 -7.10
CA ASN A 15 -7.54 11.29 -7.19
C ASN A 15 -6.10 11.45 -7.68
N ARG A 16 -5.19 10.67 -7.10
CA ARG A 16 -3.74 10.67 -7.38
C ARG A 16 -3.26 9.21 -7.30
N PRO A 17 -2.65 8.64 -8.35
CA PRO A 17 -2.12 7.29 -8.32
C PRO A 17 -1.13 7.10 -7.17
N GLY A 18 -1.27 6.02 -6.41
CA GLY A 18 -0.42 5.70 -5.27
C GLY A 18 -0.62 6.60 -4.04
N GLN A 19 -1.77 7.28 -3.93
CA GLN A 19 -2.12 8.07 -2.75
C GLN A 19 -2.38 7.16 -1.56
N GLN A 20 -1.67 7.43 -0.47
CA GLN A 20 -1.80 6.75 0.80
C GLN A 20 -2.52 7.66 1.78
N THR A 21 -3.64 7.20 2.32
CA THR A 21 -4.40 7.92 3.35
C THR A 21 -4.24 7.19 4.67
N TYR A 22 -3.43 7.75 5.57
CA TYR A 22 -3.15 7.11 6.86
C TYR A 22 -4.28 7.39 7.83
N LYS A 23 -4.59 6.45 8.73
CA LYS A 23 -5.63 6.62 9.74
C LYS A 23 -5.04 6.58 11.14
N LEU A 24 -5.09 7.72 11.82
CA LEU A 24 -4.58 7.88 13.19
C LEU A 24 -5.70 8.24 14.14
N LEU A 25 -5.82 7.49 15.24
CA LEU A 25 -6.74 7.73 16.33
C LEU A 25 -6.07 8.56 17.41
N PHE A 26 -6.71 9.67 17.79
CA PHE A 26 -6.30 10.54 18.88
C PHE A 26 -7.27 10.39 20.04
N GLU A 27 -6.75 9.99 21.19
CA GLU A 27 -7.52 9.84 22.43
C GLU A 27 -7.03 10.86 23.48
N PRO A 28 -7.91 11.74 24.00
CA PRO A 28 -7.50 12.73 24.98
C PRO A 28 -7.13 12.07 26.31
N LEU A 29 -6.08 12.57 26.94
CA LEU A 29 -5.65 12.17 28.27
C LEU A 29 -6.14 13.16 29.35
N PRO A 30 -6.66 12.66 30.49
CA PRO A 30 -6.89 11.26 30.83
C PRO A 30 -8.02 10.63 30.00
N LEU A 31 -7.94 9.30 29.75
CA LEU A 31 -8.93 8.58 28.95
C LEU A 31 -10.35 8.83 29.47
N GLY A 32 -11.26 9.17 28.55
CA GLY A 32 -12.64 9.53 28.86
C GLY A 32 -12.88 10.99 29.22
N SER A 33 -11.85 11.86 29.22
CA SER A 33 -12.06 13.31 29.44
C SER A 33 -12.62 14.07 28.24
N GLY A 34 -12.66 13.43 27.06
CA GLY A 34 -13.24 14.00 25.86
C GLY A 34 -13.43 12.96 24.76
N ASP A 35 -14.00 13.38 23.64
CA ASP A 35 -14.29 12.49 22.52
C ASP A 35 -13.03 12.18 21.71
N PRO A 36 -12.75 10.89 21.45
CA PRO A 36 -11.67 10.50 20.56
C PRO A 36 -11.97 10.94 19.13
N PHE A 37 -10.93 11.14 18.34
CA PHE A 37 -11.08 11.55 16.95
C PHE A 37 -10.04 10.95 16.02
N TYR A 38 -10.36 10.93 14.74
CA TYR A 38 -9.44 10.48 13.71
C TYR A 38 -8.86 11.65 12.94
N MET A 39 -7.62 11.48 12.49
CA MET A 39 -6.99 12.33 11.48
C MET A 39 -6.47 11.46 10.33
N TYR A 40 -6.48 12.03 9.13
CA TYR A 40 -6.27 11.36 7.85
C TYR A 40 -5.21 12.05 6.99
N PRO A 41 -3.94 12.14 7.44
CA PRO A 41 -2.89 12.74 6.62
C PRO A 41 -2.62 11.88 5.38
N GLU A 42 -2.32 12.55 4.28
CA GLU A 42 -2.11 11.90 2.99
C GLU A 42 -0.66 11.99 2.53
N VAL A 43 -0.17 10.95 1.85
CA VAL A 43 1.14 10.96 1.19
C VAL A 43 0.98 10.40 -0.22
N TYR A 44 1.57 11.05 -1.21
CA TYR A 44 1.40 10.66 -2.61
C TYR A 44 2.66 10.96 -3.44
N PRO A 45 2.92 10.19 -4.51
CA PRO A 45 4.03 10.47 -5.41
C PRO A 45 3.74 11.71 -6.27
N MET A 46 4.71 12.61 -6.39
CA MET A 46 4.62 13.78 -7.28
C MET A 46 4.86 13.36 -8.72
N LEU A 47 3.78 13.16 -9.49
CA LEU A 47 3.87 12.74 -10.91
C LEU A 47 4.72 13.67 -11.78
N ALA A 48 4.78 14.97 -11.45
CA ALA A 48 5.54 15.96 -12.23
C ALA A 48 7.06 15.87 -12.02
N THR A 49 7.53 15.32 -10.90
CA THR A 49 8.94 15.28 -10.53
C THR A 49 9.46 13.87 -10.27
N SER A 50 8.58 12.87 -10.25
CA SER A 50 8.92 11.46 -10.16
C SER A 50 9.28 10.91 -11.53
N THR A 51 10.33 10.08 -11.58
CA THR A 51 10.77 9.31 -12.74
C THR A 51 10.61 7.82 -12.46
N GLN A 52 10.88 6.98 -13.46
CA GLN A 52 10.86 5.53 -13.31
C GLN A 52 11.85 5.04 -12.23
N ASP A 53 12.98 5.73 -12.08
CA ASP A 53 14.09 5.34 -11.19
C ASP A 53 14.11 6.13 -9.87
N ASN A 54 13.22 7.12 -9.70
CA ASN A 54 13.17 7.93 -8.50
C ASN A 54 11.77 8.51 -8.26
N VAL A 55 11.14 8.16 -7.15
CA VAL A 55 9.83 8.69 -6.76
C VAL A 55 10.01 9.79 -5.73
N GLN A 56 9.52 10.99 -6.05
CA GLN A 56 9.45 12.10 -5.12
C GLN A 56 8.11 12.09 -4.41
N TRP A 57 8.12 12.05 -3.08
CA TRP A 57 6.92 11.98 -2.26
C TRP A 57 6.50 13.37 -1.78
N SER A 58 5.21 13.67 -1.86
CA SER A 58 4.59 14.85 -1.28
C SER A 58 3.69 14.45 -0.13
N VAL A 59 3.60 15.32 0.88
CA VAL A 59 2.73 15.14 2.03
C VAL A 59 1.59 16.16 1.96
N ASP A 60 0.37 15.72 2.24
CA ASP A 60 -0.80 16.57 2.46
C ASP A 60 -1.13 16.52 3.97
N PRO A 61 -0.91 17.59 4.73
CA PRO A 61 -1.20 17.60 6.14
C PRO A 61 -2.71 17.61 6.39
N ASP A 62 -3.18 16.77 7.31
CA ASP A 62 -4.54 16.91 7.84
C ASP A 62 -4.56 17.94 8.97
N VAL A 63 -5.61 18.75 9.01
CA VAL A 63 -5.73 19.88 9.94
C VAL A 63 -7.03 19.77 10.72
N ARG A 64 -6.91 19.59 12.03
CA ARG A 64 -8.03 19.69 12.95
C ARG A 64 -8.04 21.07 13.59
N SER A 65 -8.98 21.91 13.15
CA SER A 65 -9.17 23.23 13.75
C SER A 65 -9.90 23.16 15.09
N GLY A 66 -9.42 23.96 16.05
CA GLY A 66 -10.02 24.09 17.38
C GLY A 66 -10.27 25.56 17.74
N LEU A 67 -11.00 25.80 18.82
CA LEU A 67 -11.23 27.17 19.30
C LEU A 67 -9.91 27.83 19.76
N ILE A 68 -9.06 27.05 20.43
CA ILE A 68 -7.83 27.53 21.08
C ILE A 68 -6.58 27.20 20.26
N SER A 69 -6.56 26.04 19.61
CA SER A 69 -5.40 25.56 18.85
C SER A 69 -5.82 24.66 17.71
N ASP A 70 -5.07 24.73 16.63
CA ASP A 70 -5.20 23.84 15.49
C ASP A 70 -4.08 22.80 15.55
N ILE A 71 -4.41 21.56 15.18
CA ILE A 71 -3.46 20.44 15.11
C ILE A 71 -3.22 20.16 13.63
N TYR A 72 -1.96 20.29 13.21
CA TYR A 72 -1.48 19.91 11.89
C TYR A 72 -0.78 18.58 12.01
N LEU A 73 -1.17 17.61 11.20
CA LEU A 73 -0.60 16.28 11.21
C LEU A 73 -0.14 15.91 9.82
N TYR A 74 1.10 15.45 9.68
CA TYR A 74 1.59 14.88 8.44
C TYR A 74 2.47 13.66 8.69
N VAL A 75 2.56 12.79 7.68
CA VAL A 75 3.40 11.60 7.69
C VAL A 75 4.64 11.91 6.86
N ALA A 76 5.80 12.00 7.51
CA ALA A 76 7.08 12.33 6.88
C ALA A 76 7.75 11.13 6.20
N GLY A 77 7.33 9.90 6.54
CA GLY A 77 7.83 8.67 5.95
C GLY A 77 7.09 7.44 6.48
N SER A 78 7.20 6.32 5.78
CA SER A 78 6.61 5.04 6.19
C SER A 78 7.43 3.87 5.66
N SER A 79 7.23 2.69 6.26
CA SER A 79 7.69 1.39 5.76
C SER A 79 7.28 1.16 4.30
N PHE A 80 6.03 1.48 3.94
CA PHE A 80 5.56 1.37 2.55
C PHE A 80 6.37 2.24 1.57
N ILE A 81 6.66 3.50 1.94
CA ILE A 81 7.47 4.40 1.12
C ILE A 81 8.91 3.91 1.01
N LYS A 82 9.50 3.43 2.12
CA LYS A 82 10.83 2.82 2.14
C LYS A 82 10.88 1.62 1.18
N GLN A 83 9.96 0.67 1.32
CA GLN A 83 9.88 -0.52 0.47
C GLN A 83 9.73 -0.16 -1.01
N ARG A 84 8.88 0.84 -1.32
CA ARG A 84 8.73 1.36 -2.70
C ARG A 84 10.03 1.91 -3.27
N ASN A 85 10.74 2.72 -2.50
CA ASN A 85 12.00 3.31 -2.93
C ASN A 85 13.09 2.23 -3.09
N ASP A 86 13.15 1.26 -2.17
CA ASP A 86 14.10 0.15 -2.21
C ASP A 86 13.85 -0.74 -3.44
N MET A 87 12.58 -1.04 -3.76
CA MET A 87 12.23 -1.79 -4.98
C MET A 87 12.70 -1.08 -6.26
N ILE A 88 12.50 0.24 -6.33
CA ILE A 88 12.94 1.04 -7.48
C ILE A 88 14.47 1.04 -7.58
N ALA A 89 15.16 1.19 -6.45
CA ALA A 89 16.61 1.13 -6.39
C ALA A 89 17.18 -0.24 -6.81
N ARG A 90 16.53 -1.35 -6.42
CA ARG A 90 16.90 -2.70 -6.85
C ARG A 90 16.76 -2.86 -8.37
N ARG A 91 15.68 -2.35 -8.97
CA ARG A 91 15.44 -2.39 -10.43
C ARG A 91 16.42 -1.52 -11.22
N ALA A 92 16.76 -0.33 -10.71
CA ALA A 92 17.70 0.57 -11.36
C ALA A 92 19.15 0.04 -11.37
N ASN A 93 19.52 -0.81 -10.40
CA ASN A 93 20.86 -1.41 -10.29
C ASN A 93 21.00 -2.77 -11.00
N VAL A 94 20.03 -3.20 -11.80
CA VAL A 94 20.17 -4.40 -12.64
C VAL A 94 20.98 -4.07 -13.90
N ASP A 95 22.26 -3.69 -13.72
CA ASP A 95 23.27 -3.76 -14.77
C ASP A 95 23.79 -5.20 -14.88
N PRO A 96 23.94 -5.79 -16.08
CA PRO A 96 24.43 -7.14 -16.23
C PRO A 96 25.97 -7.16 -16.18
N VAL A 97 26.60 -6.81 -15.06
CA VAL A 97 28.07 -6.95 -14.93
C VAL A 97 28.48 -7.28 -13.48
N ASP A 98 28.83 -8.56 -13.30
CA ASP A 98 29.95 -9.09 -12.51
C ASP A 98 30.42 -8.31 -11.26
N GLY A 99 30.05 -8.82 -10.08
CA GLY A 99 30.80 -8.61 -8.84
C GLY A 99 30.13 -7.80 -7.74
N MET A 100 29.73 -8.52 -6.68
CA MET A 100 29.64 -8.06 -5.28
C MET A 100 28.42 -7.21 -4.87
N ASP A 101 27.24 -7.82 -4.92
CA ASP A 101 26.35 -8.07 -3.78
C ASP A 101 25.08 -8.70 -4.37
N SER A 102 25.17 -10.00 -4.65
CA SER A 102 24.04 -10.78 -5.12
C SER A 102 23.06 -10.97 -3.95
N SER A 103 22.21 -10.00 -3.68
CA SER A 103 20.91 -10.26 -3.06
C SER A 103 20.14 -11.14 -4.04
N THR A 104 20.45 -12.43 -4.01
CA THR A 104 19.60 -13.45 -4.62
C THR A 104 18.23 -13.19 -4.03
N PRO A 105 17.18 -12.94 -4.84
CA PRO A 105 15.89 -12.59 -4.27
C PRO A 105 15.50 -13.70 -3.30
N GLU A 106 15.21 -13.31 -2.06
CA GLU A 106 14.91 -14.27 -1.01
C GLU A 106 13.72 -15.11 -1.49
N THR A 107 13.98 -16.42 -1.57
CA THR A 107 13.04 -17.40 -2.10
C THR A 107 12.58 -18.23 -0.93
N GLN A 108 11.32 -18.07 -0.58
CA GLN A 108 10.71 -18.84 0.49
C GLN A 108 9.72 -19.83 -0.10
N THR A 109 9.89 -21.10 0.22
CA THR A 109 8.90 -22.13 -0.10
C THR A 109 8.02 -22.36 1.11
N ILE A 110 6.71 -22.24 0.91
CA ILE A 110 5.72 -22.48 1.95
C ILE A 110 4.79 -23.58 1.46
N GLN A 111 4.53 -24.53 2.34
CA GLN A 111 3.58 -25.62 2.16
C GLN A 111 2.27 -25.21 2.82
N PHE A 112 1.14 -25.39 2.13
CA PHE A 112 -0.17 -25.06 2.67
C PHE A 112 -1.28 -26.00 2.21
N GLU A 113 -2.21 -26.26 3.13
CA GLU A 113 -3.42 -27.05 2.93
C GLU A 113 -4.60 -26.21 2.43
N LYS A 114 -5.57 -26.87 1.78
CA LYS A 114 -6.79 -26.20 1.32
C LYS A 114 -7.58 -25.63 2.52
N GLY A 115 -7.84 -24.33 2.49
CA GLY A 115 -8.54 -23.59 3.53
C GLY A 115 -7.62 -23.11 4.67
N GLU A 116 -6.31 -23.39 4.60
CA GLU A 116 -5.33 -22.89 5.54
C GLU A 116 -5.04 -21.40 5.29
N ILE A 117 -4.83 -20.68 6.39
CA ILE A 117 -4.43 -19.27 6.38
C ILE A 117 -3.04 -19.17 7.00
N ILE A 118 -2.10 -18.63 6.23
CA ILE A 118 -0.72 -18.40 6.67
C ILE A 118 -0.41 -16.90 6.64
N THR A 119 0.39 -16.43 7.60
CA THR A 119 0.81 -15.02 7.64
C THR A 119 2.31 -14.93 7.44
N VAL A 120 2.75 -14.30 6.35
CA VAL A 120 4.16 -14.17 6.00
C VAL A 120 4.42 -12.83 5.30
N GLY A 121 5.50 -12.14 5.68
CA GLY A 121 5.94 -10.90 5.01
C GLY A 121 4.90 -9.77 4.98
N GLY A 122 4.03 -9.69 6.00
CA GLY A 122 2.96 -8.68 6.06
C GLY A 122 1.71 -9.01 5.24
N PHE A 123 1.65 -10.20 4.63
CA PHE A 123 0.49 -10.72 3.93
C PHE A 123 -0.13 -11.88 4.70
N GLU A 124 -1.46 -11.88 4.76
CA GLU A 124 -2.27 -13.05 5.10
C GLU A 124 -2.65 -13.75 3.79
N MET A 125 -2.28 -15.02 3.64
CA MET A 125 -2.56 -15.81 2.45
C MET A 125 -3.55 -16.92 2.80
N ASN A 126 -4.64 -16.97 2.07
CA ASN A 126 -5.70 -17.97 2.22
C ASN A 126 -5.79 -18.82 0.95
N PHE A 127 -5.53 -20.12 1.07
CA PHE A 127 -5.67 -21.05 -0.05
C PHE A 127 -7.12 -21.50 -0.19
N ILE A 128 -7.84 -20.95 -1.16
CA ILE A 128 -9.28 -21.19 -1.31
C ILE A 128 -9.54 -22.57 -1.92
N ASN A 129 -8.99 -22.81 -3.12
CA ASN A 129 -9.24 -24.03 -3.89
C ASN A 129 -8.28 -24.16 -5.06
N TYR A 130 -8.27 -25.34 -5.71
CA TYR A 130 -7.72 -25.52 -7.05
C TYR A 130 -8.83 -25.78 -8.07
N ALA A 131 -8.65 -25.29 -9.29
CA ALA A 131 -9.52 -25.52 -10.42
C ALA A 131 -8.73 -26.15 -11.57
N MET A 132 -9.35 -27.09 -12.31
CA MET A 132 -8.74 -27.60 -13.53
C MET A 132 -8.76 -26.53 -14.61
N GLU A 133 -7.65 -26.38 -15.33
CA GLU A 133 -7.53 -25.42 -16.42
C GLU A 133 -7.90 -26.05 -17.77
N ASP A 134 -8.47 -25.23 -18.67
CA ASP A 134 -8.74 -25.67 -20.03
C ASP A 134 -7.43 -25.93 -20.79
N THR A 135 -7.37 -27.13 -21.39
CA THR A 135 -6.28 -27.62 -22.23
C THR A 135 -5.89 -26.69 -23.38
N THR A 136 -6.78 -25.78 -23.81
CA THR A 136 -6.51 -24.82 -24.89
C THR A 136 -5.47 -23.74 -24.54
N LYS A 137 -5.24 -23.48 -23.24
CA LYS A 137 -4.26 -22.49 -22.75
C LYS A 137 -2.97 -23.10 -22.22
N LEU A 138 -2.80 -24.41 -22.40
CA LEU A 138 -1.69 -25.19 -21.88
C LEU A 138 -0.77 -25.65 -23.02
N PRO A 139 0.50 -25.99 -22.74
CA PRO A 139 1.36 -26.61 -23.73
C PRO A 139 0.71 -27.84 -24.38
N PRO A 140 0.99 -28.13 -25.67
CA PRO A 140 0.53 -29.36 -26.31
C PRO A 140 1.01 -30.59 -25.51
N ASN A 141 0.21 -31.67 -25.50
CA ASN A 141 0.45 -32.90 -24.72
C ASN A 141 0.41 -32.73 -23.18
N THR A 142 -0.27 -31.70 -22.68
CA THR A 142 -0.57 -31.57 -21.25
C THR A 142 -1.57 -32.64 -20.80
N LYS A 143 -1.21 -33.40 -19.75
CA LYS A 143 -2.07 -34.42 -19.14
C LYS A 143 -2.93 -33.85 -18.01
N ILE A 144 -2.36 -32.93 -17.23
CA ILE A 144 -2.99 -32.34 -16.05
C ILE A 144 -2.61 -30.88 -16.00
N GLY A 145 -3.58 -29.98 -15.85
CA GLY A 145 -3.38 -28.55 -15.61
C GLY A 145 -4.29 -28.08 -14.49
N VAL A 146 -3.74 -27.45 -13.47
CA VAL A 146 -4.46 -26.93 -12.31
C VAL A 146 -4.04 -25.50 -12.02
N ARG A 147 -5.00 -24.63 -11.67
CA ARG A 147 -4.73 -23.34 -11.04
C ARG A 147 -5.11 -23.39 -9.57
N ALA A 148 -4.23 -22.92 -8.69
CA ALA A 148 -4.64 -22.61 -7.33
C ALA A 148 -5.26 -21.22 -7.28
N GLN A 149 -6.23 -21.02 -6.40
CA GLN A 149 -6.80 -19.72 -6.09
C GLN A 149 -6.34 -19.32 -4.69
N ILE A 150 -5.45 -18.34 -4.63
CA ILE A 150 -4.86 -17.86 -3.39
C ILE A 150 -5.30 -16.41 -3.19
N GLN A 151 -5.99 -16.14 -2.09
CA GLN A 151 -6.35 -14.79 -1.69
C GLN A 151 -5.28 -14.24 -0.76
N LEU A 152 -4.68 -13.13 -1.13
CA LEU A 152 -3.70 -12.40 -0.33
C LEU A 152 -4.37 -11.16 0.25
N THR A 153 -4.23 -10.94 1.54
CA THR A 153 -4.66 -9.72 2.23
C THR A 153 -3.43 -9.03 2.80
N HIS A 154 -3.13 -7.82 2.35
CA HIS A 154 -2.07 -7.00 2.93
C HIS A 154 -2.53 -6.45 4.28
N LEU A 155 -1.83 -6.79 5.36
CA LEU A 155 -2.29 -6.49 6.72
C LEU A 155 -2.41 -4.99 7.00
N ALA A 156 -1.51 -4.17 6.45
CA ALA A 156 -1.44 -2.74 6.77
C ALA A 156 -2.44 -1.90 5.96
N SER A 157 -2.70 -2.28 4.71
CA SER A 157 -3.67 -1.58 3.85
C SER A 157 -5.04 -2.26 3.76
N SER A 158 -5.18 -3.47 4.32
CA SER A 158 -6.35 -4.33 4.15
C SER A 158 -6.72 -4.63 2.68
N GLN A 159 -5.78 -4.39 1.75
CA GLN A 159 -6.01 -4.60 0.32
C GLN A 159 -5.95 -6.09 -0.01
N GLN A 160 -6.91 -6.55 -0.81
CA GLN A 160 -7.03 -7.95 -1.19
C GLN A 160 -6.60 -8.15 -2.64
N TYR A 161 -5.86 -9.22 -2.88
CA TYR A 161 -5.43 -9.66 -4.20
C TYR A 161 -5.78 -11.14 -4.39
N LEU A 162 -6.20 -11.51 -5.60
CA LEU A 162 -6.40 -12.90 -5.97
C LEU A 162 -5.28 -13.29 -6.94
N VAL A 163 -4.48 -14.28 -6.56
CA VAL A 163 -3.40 -14.83 -7.39
C VAL A 163 -3.79 -16.24 -7.82
N GLU A 164 -3.62 -16.50 -9.11
CA GLU A 164 -3.99 -17.78 -9.73
C GLU A 164 -2.79 -18.46 -10.40
N PRO A 165 -1.78 -18.93 -9.62
CA PRO A 165 -0.63 -19.63 -10.20
C PRO A 165 -1.09 -20.89 -10.95
N LEU A 166 -0.37 -21.22 -12.02
CA LEU A 166 -0.66 -22.37 -12.87
C LEU A 166 0.37 -23.47 -12.63
N PHE A 167 -0.09 -24.71 -12.56
CA PHE A 167 0.74 -25.90 -12.57
C PHE A 167 0.23 -26.87 -13.64
N ALA A 168 1.10 -27.26 -14.58
CA ALA A 168 0.76 -28.21 -15.62
C ALA A 168 1.85 -29.27 -15.81
N LEU A 169 1.41 -30.52 -16.00
CA LEU A 169 2.27 -31.64 -16.36
C LEU A 169 2.05 -31.99 -17.82
N TYR A 170 3.10 -31.84 -18.63
CA TYR A 170 3.06 -32.16 -20.05
C TYR A 170 4.14 -33.18 -20.40
N ASN A 171 3.94 -33.93 -21.48
CA ASN A 171 4.94 -34.86 -21.98
C ASN A 171 5.52 -34.36 -23.28
N ASP A 172 6.83 -34.47 -23.41
CA ASP A 172 7.53 -34.25 -24.67
C ASP A 172 7.31 -35.42 -25.64
N GLU A 173 7.67 -35.24 -26.91
CA GLU A 173 7.51 -36.23 -27.98
C GLU A 173 8.24 -37.55 -27.67
N GLU A 174 9.28 -37.50 -26.83
CA GLU A 174 10.04 -38.65 -26.33
C GLU A 174 9.42 -39.35 -25.10
N GLY A 175 8.25 -38.89 -24.63
CA GLY A 175 7.54 -39.47 -23.48
C GLY A 175 8.07 -39.06 -22.10
N LYS A 176 8.98 -38.09 -22.02
CA LYS A 176 9.47 -37.50 -20.76
C LYS A 176 8.45 -36.51 -20.21
N THR A 177 8.15 -36.58 -18.91
CA THR A 177 7.23 -35.68 -18.22
C THR A 177 7.97 -34.44 -17.72
N PHE A 178 7.45 -33.26 -18.04
CA PHE A 178 7.96 -31.96 -17.61
C PHE A 178 6.89 -31.18 -16.84
N VAL A 179 7.35 -30.29 -15.95
CA VAL A 179 6.51 -29.40 -15.16
C VAL A 179 6.53 -28.01 -15.79
N PHE A 180 5.36 -27.46 -16.04
CA PHE A 180 5.15 -26.08 -16.47
C PHE A 180 4.47 -25.29 -15.34
N ALA A 181 5.24 -24.42 -14.69
CA ALA A 181 4.78 -23.59 -13.58
C ALA A 181 5.29 -22.15 -13.75
N PRO A 182 4.65 -21.33 -14.61
CA PRO A 182 5.07 -19.95 -14.82
C PRO A 182 4.87 -19.12 -13.53
N PRO A 183 5.81 -18.24 -13.17
CA PRO A 183 5.64 -17.33 -12.05
C PRO A 183 4.53 -16.33 -12.34
N VAL A 184 3.75 -15.99 -11.31
CA VAL A 184 2.71 -14.96 -11.35
C VAL A 184 3.14 -13.79 -10.50
N GLU A 185 3.21 -12.60 -11.11
CA GLU A 185 3.52 -11.34 -10.45
C GLU A 185 2.30 -10.79 -9.70
N LEU A 186 2.53 -10.25 -8.51
CA LEU A 186 1.50 -9.54 -7.77
C LEU A 186 1.40 -8.08 -8.24
N PRO A 187 0.23 -7.60 -8.69
CA PRO A 187 0.09 -6.23 -9.13
C PRO A 187 0.48 -5.23 -8.03
N GLY A 188 1.44 -4.36 -8.34
CA GLY A 188 1.88 -3.30 -7.45
C GLY A 188 2.94 -3.70 -6.41
N HIS A 189 3.37 -4.97 -6.40
CA HIS A 189 4.42 -5.49 -5.53
C HIS A 189 5.46 -6.26 -6.35
N ASP A 190 6.72 -6.32 -5.91
CA ASP A 190 7.77 -7.11 -6.59
C ASP A 190 7.79 -8.57 -6.12
N LEU A 191 6.60 -9.12 -5.87
CA LEU A 191 6.40 -10.49 -5.40
C LEU A 191 6.00 -11.37 -6.56
N THR A 192 6.70 -12.49 -6.72
CA THR A 192 6.31 -13.54 -7.67
C THR A 192 5.99 -14.84 -6.96
N PHE A 193 4.91 -15.46 -7.42
CA PHE A 193 4.39 -16.71 -6.88
C PHE A 193 4.51 -17.80 -7.93
N SER A 194 5.12 -18.92 -7.59
CA SER A 194 5.27 -20.07 -8.50
C SER A 194 5.03 -21.38 -7.76
N PHE A 195 4.49 -22.37 -8.46
CA PHE A 195 4.35 -23.70 -7.89
C PHE A 195 5.69 -24.42 -7.84
N SER A 196 6.00 -24.99 -6.68
CA SER A 196 7.10 -25.94 -6.52
C SER A 196 6.61 -27.39 -6.66
N LYS A 197 5.59 -27.77 -5.89
CA LYS A 197 5.05 -29.13 -5.85
C LYS A 197 3.56 -29.15 -5.54
N VAL A 198 2.92 -30.24 -5.92
CA VAL A 198 1.52 -30.55 -5.60
C VAL A 198 1.47 -31.95 -5.02
N TYR A 199 0.76 -32.13 -3.91
CA TYR A 199 0.53 -33.41 -3.25
C TYR A 199 -0.94 -33.82 -3.44
N PRO A 200 -1.28 -34.62 -4.48
CA PRO A 200 -2.67 -34.94 -4.79
C PRO A 200 -3.39 -35.77 -3.72
N GLU A 201 -2.64 -36.52 -2.91
CA GLU A 201 -3.20 -37.41 -1.89
C GLU A 201 -3.70 -36.64 -0.65
N SER A 202 -3.00 -35.59 -0.23
CA SER A 202 -3.41 -34.72 0.87
C SER A 202 -4.12 -33.44 0.42
N GLY A 203 -3.95 -33.05 -0.85
CA GLY A 203 -4.47 -31.79 -1.39
C GLY A 203 -3.61 -30.57 -1.04
N GLU A 204 -2.40 -30.80 -0.53
CA GLU A 204 -1.41 -29.77 -0.19
C GLU A 204 -0.63 -29.31 -1.42
N ILE A 205 -0.13 -28.08 -1.36
CA ILE A 205 0.74 -27.51 -2.39
C ILE A 205 1.92 -26.76 -1.77
N ASP A 206 3.07 -26.84 -2.45
CA ASP A 206 4.26 -26.05 -2.14
C ASP A 206 4.31 -24.87 -3.12
N LEU A 207 4.33 -23.65 -2.58
CA LEU A 207 4.48 -22.41 -3.34
C LEU A 207 5.81 -21.77 -3.01
N THR A 208 6.55 -21.39 -4.04
CA THR A 208 7.72 -20.56 -3.89
C THR A 208 7.34 -19.11 -4.13
N ILE A 209 7.61 -18.29 -3.12
CA ILE A 209 7.49 -16.85 -3.15
C ILE A 209 8.89 -16.28 -3.32
N THR A 210 9.07 -15.44 -4.33
CA THR A 210 10.34 -14.76 -4.59
C THR A 210 10.15 -13.26 -4.37
N GLY A 211 11.05 -12.64 -3.62
CA GLY A 211 11.02 -11.19 -3.31
C GLY A 211 10.32 -10.85 -1.99
N LEU A 212 9.97 -11.85 -1.18
CA LEU A 212 9.48 -11.65 0.17
C LEU A 212 10.70 -11.63 1.10
N ASP A 213 10.99 -10.51 1.75
CA ASP A 213 12.08 -10.44 2.73
C ASP A 213 11.76 -11.38 3.92
N GLU A 214 12.71 -12.22 4.34
CA GLU A 214 12.60 -13.25 5.38
C GLU A 214 12.30 -12.66 6.76
N GLU A 215 12.76 -11.43 7.01
CA GLU A 215 12.50 -10.69 8.23
C GLU A 215 11.26 -9.80 8.06
N TYR A 216 10.18 -10.14 8.78
CA TYR A 216 9.02 -9.26 8.92
C TYR A 216 9.44 -7.97 9.65
N GLU A 217 9.79 -6.92 8.89
CA GLU A 217 9.93 -5.58 9.44
C GLU A 217 8.54 -5.08 9.87
N SER A 218 8.40 -4.73 11.15
CA SER A 218 7.15 -4.15 11.66
C SER A 218 6.81 -2.87 10.91
N GLU A 219 5.57 -2.74 10.45
CA GLU A 219 5.06 -1.54 9.81
C GLU A 219 5.24 -0.31 10.72
N TRP A 220 5.83 0.74 10.15
CA TRP A 220 6.12 1.97 10.88
C TRP A 220 5.75 3.20 10.05
N ILE A 221 5.36 4.25 10.76
CA ILE A 221 5.14 5.57 10.17
C ILE A 221 5.85 6.62 11.00
N LEU A 222 6.48 7.58 10.32
CA LEU A 222 7.07 8.75 10.94
C LEU A 222 6.05 9.88 10.89
N VAL A 223 5.47 10.20 12.03
CA VAL A 223 4.39 11.18 12.15
C VAL A 223 4.93 12.45 12.80
N VAL A 224 4.57 13.60 12.24
CA VAL A 224 4.84 14.91 12.84
C VAL A 224 3.52 15.59 13.12
N ALA A 225 3.29 15.90 14.39
CA ALA A 225 2.13 16.64 14.86
C ALA A 225 2.56 18.01 15.38
N GLU A 226 2.09 19.08 14.76
CA GLU A 226 2.33 20.45 15.20
C GLU A 226 1.06 21.09 15.74
N GLN A 227 1.11 21.57 16.98
CA GLN A 227 0.03 22.35 17.57
C GLN A 227 0.33 23.84 17.39
N LYS A 228 -0.54 24.56 16.69
CA LYS A 228 -0.44 26.01 16.51
C LYS A 228 -1.53 26.71 17.34
N PRO A 229 -1.16 27.47 18.38
CA PRO A 229 -2.14 28.18 19.20
C PRO A 229 -2.65 29.45 18.50
N PHE A 230 -3.90 29.82 18.77
CA PHE A 230 -4.52 31.10 18.39
C PHE A 230 -4.57 31.43 16.88
N ILE A 231 -4.50 30.44 15.97
CA ILE A 231 -4.72 30.68 14.53
C ILE A 231 -6.13 31.21 14.25
N SER A 232 -7.12 30.79 15.05
CA SER A 232 -8.49 31.32 15.02
C SER A 232 -8.54 32.86 15.15
N VAL A 233 -7.63 33.47 15.91
CA VAL A 233 -7.53 34.93 16.07
C VAL A 233 -7.05 35.60 14.78
N VAL A 234 -6.12 34.97 14.05
CA VAL A 234 -5.64 35.47 12.76
C VAL A 234 -6.77 35.45 11.74
N TRP A 235 -7.51 34.35 11.64
CA TRP A 235 -8.68 34.26 10.76
C TRP A 235 -9.76 35.28 11.12
N LEU A 236 -10.05 35.47 12.41
CA LEU A 236 -10.98 36.50 12.88
C LEU A 236 -10.55 37.90 12.41
N GLY A 237 -9.26 38.23 12.53
CA GLY A 237 -8.70 39.50 12.04
C GLY A 237 -8.87 39.66 10.52
N THR A 238 -8.58 38.62 9.75
CA THR A 238 -8.77 38.61 8.29
C THR A 238 -10.24 38.85 7.92
N PHE A 239 -11.18 38.17 8.57
CA PHE A 239 -12.62 38.38 8.34
C PHE A 239 -13.06 39.80 8.72
N LEU A 240 -12.58 40.34 9.83
CA LEU A 240 -12.89 41.70 10.25
C LEU A 240 -12.43 42.72 9.21
N LEU A 241 -11.22 42.56 8.67
CA LEU A 241 -10.71 43.40 7.58
C LEU A 241 -11.57 43.27 6.31
N MET A 242 -11.91 42.06 5.88
CA MET A 242 -12.75 41.82 4.69
C MET A 242 -14.14 42.46 4.83
N ILE A 243 -14.74 42.37 6.02
CA ILE A 243 -16.01 43.04 6.34
C ILE A 243 -15.84 44.56 6.30
N GLY A 244 -14.78 45.10 6.91
CA GLY A 244 -14.48 46.53 6.88
C GLY A 244 -14.31 47.08 5.47
N PHE A 245 -13.57 46.38 4.62
CA PHE A 245 -13.43 46.73 3.20
C PHE A 245 -14.75 46.66 2.45
N SER A 246 -15.53 45.59 2.67
CA SER A 246 -16.84 45.42 2.05
C SER A 246 -17.78 46.58 2.41
N VAL A 247 -17.89 46.94 3.70
CA VAL A 247 -18.69 48.09 4.17
C VAL A 247 -18.20 49.40 3.55
N SER A 248 -16.89 49.60 3.46
CA SER A 248 -16.30 50.80 2.85
C SER A 248 -16.70 50.95 1.37
N ILE A 249 -16.61 49.85 0.59
CA ILE A 249 -16.97 49.81 -0.83
C ILE A 249 -18.48 50.06 -1.00
N PHE A 250 -19.33 49.35 -0.26
CA PHE A 250 -20.79 49.54 -0.34
C PHE A 250 -21.20 50.97 0.01
N ARG A 251 -20.58 51.56 1.04
CA ARG A 251 -20.82 52.97 1.42
C ARG A 251 -20.32 53.96 0.36
N HIS A 252 -19.25 53.63 -0.36
CA HIS A 252 -18.74 54.48 -1.43
C HIS A 252 -19.65 54.44 -2.66
N TRP A 253 -20.03 53.26 -3.14
CA TRP A 253 -20.96 53.11 -4.26
C TRP A 253 -22.34 53.72 -3.99
N GLY A 254 -22.84 53.62 -2.75
CA GLY A 254 -24.08 54.30 -2.37
C GLY A 254 -24.02 55.82 -2.43
N ARG A 255 -22.83 56.42 -2.30
CA ARG A 255 -22.62 57.88 -2.47
C ARG A 255 -22.53 58.27 -3.94
N GLU A 256 -21.93 57.44 -4.78
CA GLU A 256 -21.82 57.71 -6.22
C GLU A 256 -23.14 57.55 -6.96
N ARG A 257 -23.99 56.58 -6.59
CA ARG A 257 -25.34 56.43 -7.18
C ARG A 257 -26.35 57.51 -6.79
N LYS A 258 -26.05 58.33 -5.78
CA LYS A 258 -26.91 59.44 -5.33
C LYS A 258 -26.49 60.80 -5.90
N LYS A 259 -25.38 60.87 -6.63
CA LYS A 259 -25.01 62.01 -7.47
C LYS A 259 -25.58 61.81 -8.87
#